data_AF-A0A0Q4RX19-F1
#
_entry.id   AF-A0A0Q4RX19-F1
#
_cell.length_a   1.000
_cell.length_b   1.000
_cell.length_c   1.000
_cell.angle_alpha   90.00
_cell.angle_beta   90.00
_cell.angle_gamma   90.00
#
_symmetry.space_group_name_H-M   'P 1'
#
loop_
_entity.id
_entity.type
_entity.pdbx_description
1 polymer ?
#
loop_
_entity_poly.entity_id
_entity_poly.type
_entity_poly.pdbx_seq_one_letter_code
_entity_poly.pdbx_strand_id
1 'polypeptide(L)'
;MITIEDLIAINSKLSTWNLVNKYFSIKWKAFQVLMVGLGIIFSLLMFYFIMKNQYLIGIVFGFISFFLGVYFLNFKIKKERVIIEEKYSYTLHFSNSRNKQIAEIQKEEFKKIFQSSNIYEKDSLLFLIDCIRKENEDKKFKYPISVNLFAMIFGSLFFGSFLSGFVNFSDNKLDEYLYFYKIVFALIFAGLNLIFFIERTIVKEILDTRRKNRNRLIRILENIYIEKYVN
;
A
#
# COMPACT_ATOMS: atom_id res chain seq x y z
N MET A 1 9.77 35.40 2.47
CA MET A 1 9.88 34.50 1.30
C MET A 1 9.79 33.08 1.84
N ILE A 2 8.87 32.25 1.35
CA ILE A 2 8.69 30.88 1.86
C ILE A 2 9.71 29.99 1.19
N THR A 3 10.46 29.23 1.98
CA THR A 3 11.51 28.36 1.46
C THR A 3 10.94 27.01 1.01
N ILE A 4 11.69 26.28 0.18
CA ILE A 4 11.33 24.90 -0.21
C ILE A 4 11.26 23.99 1.03
N GLU A 5 12.09 24.24 2.03
CA GLU A 5 12.13 23.51 3.30
C GLU A 5 10.82 23.68 4.09
N ASP A 6 10.27 24.91 4.13
CA ASP A 6 8.96 25.18 4.74
C ASP A 6 7.84 24.41 4.04
N LEU A 7 7.87 24.37 2.71
CA LEU A 7 6.93 23.60 1.89
C LEU A 7 7.02 22.10 2.18
N ILE A 8 8.23 21.54 2.28
CA ILE A 8 8.46 20.13 2.63
C ILE A 8 7.93 19.84 4.04
N ALA A 9 8.19 20.72 5.01
CA ALA A 9 7.70 20.57 6.37
C ALA A 9 6.15 20.54 6.40
N ILE A 10 5.50 21.40 5.61
CA ILE A 10 4.04 21.47 5.50
C ILE A 10 3.45 20.25 4.78
N ASN A 11 4.17 19.65 3.82
CA ASN A 11 3.72 18.42 3.17
C ASN A 11 3.41 17.29 4.17
N SER A 12 4.18 17.19 5.25
CA SER A 12 3.95 16.21 6.32
C SER A 12 2.63 16.47 7.07
N LYS A 13 2.30 17.75 7.32
CA LYS A 13 1.06 18.19 7.98
C LYS A 13 -0.17 17.91 7.12
N LEU A 14 -0.04 18.02 5.80
CA LEU A 14 -1.09 17.74 4.81
C LEU A 14 -1.27 16.24 4.53
N SER A 15 -0.58 15.36 5.27
CA SER A 15 -0.77 13.92 5.13
C SER A 15 -2.17 13.48 5.55
N THR A 16 -2.72 12.48 4.85
CA THR A 16 -4.00 11.87 5.23
C THR A 16 -3.94 11.34 6.67
N TRP A 17 -2.76 10.94 7.14
CA TRP A 17 -2.56 10.55 8.54
C TRP A 17 -2.88 11.70 9.51
N ASN A 18 -2.36 12.89 9.24
CA ASN A 18 -2.57 14.07 10.09
C ASN A 18 -3.93 14.76 9.85
N LEU A 19 -4.52 14.59 8.68
CA LEU A 19 -5.83 15.17 8.36
C LEU A 19 -6.98 14.28 8.85
N VAL A 20 -6.87 12.97 8.69
CA VAL A 20 -7.96 12.03 9.01
C VAL A 20 -7.57 11.11 10.17
N ASN A 21 -6.38 10.48 10.10
CA ASN A 21 -6.06 9.40 11.04
C ASN A 21 -5.79 9.87 12.48
N LYS A 22 -5.45 11.15 12.68
CA LYS A 22 -5.32 11.74 14.02
C LYS A 22 -6.60 11.66 14.85
N TYR A 23 -7.76 11.62 14.19
CA TYR A 23 -9.08 11.57 14.82
C TYR A 23 -9.52 10.16 15.20
N PHE A 24 -8.72 9.13 14.90
CA PHE A 24 -9.01 7.79 15.37
C PHE A 24 -8.78 7.71 16.89
N SER A 25 -9.78 7.20 17.60
CA SER A 25 -9.66 6.98 19.03
C SER A 25 -8.58 5.92 19.35
N ILE A 26 -8.06 5.96 20.57
CA ILE A 26 -7.06 4.98 21.04
C ILE A 26 -7.57 3.55 20.89
N LYS A 27 -8.84 3.30 21.20
CA LYS A 27 -9.51 2.00 21.02
C LYS A 27 -9.39 1.49 19.58
N TRP A 28 -9.52 2.38 18.61
CA TRP A 28 -9.39 2.05 17.19
C TRP A 28 -7.96 1.75 16.77
N LYS A 29 -6.99 2.52 17.26
CA LYS A 29 -5.57 2.24 17.00
C LYS A 29 -5.16 0.88 17.58
N ALA A 30 -5.65 0.54 18.77
CA ALA A 30 -5.46 -0.77 19.38
C ALA A 30 -6.11 -1.90 18.57
N PHE A 31 -7.35 -1.70 18.12
CA PHE A 31 -8.05 -2.65 17.24
C PHE A 31 -7.29 -2.92 15.94
N GLN A 32 -6.71 -1.88 15.33
CA GLN A 32 -5.89 -2.02 14.12
C GLN A 32 -4.65 -2.89 14.36
N VAL A 33 -3.93 -2.66 15.47
CA VAL A 33 -2.77 -3.47 15.83
C VAL A 33 -3.18 -4.93 16.08
N LEU A 34 -4.29 -5.13 16.79
CA LEU A 34 -4.81 -6.47 17.08
C LEU A 34 -5.19 -7.24 15.80
N MET A 35 -5.88 -6.60 14.86
CA MET A 35 -6.26 -7.24 13.59
C MET A 35 -5.06 -7.63 12.73
N VAL A 36 -4.05 -6.76 12.67
CA VAL A 36 -2.78 -7.09 11.98
C VAL A 36 -2.07 -8.25 12.69
N GLY A 37 -2.02 -8.23 14.02
CA GLY A 37 -1.43 -9.30 14.82
C GLY A 37 -2.11 -10.66 14.59
N LEU A 38 -3.46 -10.69 14.60
CA LEU A 38 -4.23 -11.90 14.29
C LEU A 38 -3.95 -12.43 12.88
N GLY A 39 -3.91 -11.55 11.87
CA GLY A 39 -3.59 -11.95 10.50
C GLY A 39 -2.20 -12.60 10.40
N ILE A 40 -1.20 -12.06 11.11
CA ILE A 40 0.14 -12.65 11.18
C ILE A 40 0.09 -14.02 11.86
N ILE A 41 -0.59 -14.15 13.00
CA ILE A 41 -0.72 -15.41 13.73
C ILE A 41 -1.35 -16.49 12.86
N PHE A 42 -2.44 -16.19 12.15
CA PHE A 42 -3.08 -17.16 11.26
C PHE A 42 -2.22 -17.55 10.07
N SER A 43 -1.40 -16.62 9.57
CA SER A 43 -0.43 -16.92 8.50
C SER A 43 0.70 -17.84 8.99
N LEU A 44 1.15 -17.67 10.24
CA LEU A 44 2.11 -18.57 10.88
C LEU A 44 1.51 -19.96 11.15
N LEU A 45 0.25 -20.02 11.59
CA LEU A 45 -0.47 -21.29 11.78
C LEU A 45 -0.65 -22.03 10.46
N MET A 46 -1.05 -21.33 9.39
CA MET A 46 -1.10 -21.90 8.04
C MET A 46 0.23 -22.57 7.67
N PHE A 47 1.35 -21.86 7.86
CA PHE A 47 2.68 -22.39 7.56
C PHE A 47 3.01 -23.62 8.43
N TYR A 48 2.74 -23.56 9.73
CA TYR A 48 2.96 -24.67 10.65
C TYR A 48 2.21 -25.95 10.24
N PHE A 49 0.94 -25.84 9.86
CA PHE A 49 0.13 -26.99 9.47
C PHE A 49 0.50 -27.55 8.10
N ILE A 50 0.94 -26.70 7.16
CA ILE A 50 1.50 -27.16 5.88
C ILE A 50 2.75 -28.02 6.12
N MET A 51 3.64 -27.61 7.03
CA MET A 51 4.86 -28.37 7.38
C MET A 51 4.58 -29.72 8.03
N LYS A 52 3.38 -29.92 8.62
CA LYS A 52 2.92 -31.18 9.20
C LYS A 52 2.13 -32.05 8.22
N ASN A 53 2.12 -31.72 6.92
CA ASN A 53 1.28 -32.34 5.88
C ASN A 53 -0.23 -32.27 6.14
N GLN A 54 -0.67 -31.37 7.02
CA GLN A 54 -2.08 -31.15 7.32
C GLN A 54 -2.63 -30.05 6.40
N TYR A 55 -2.60 -30.30 5.09
CA TYR A 55 -2.87 -29.28 4.06
C TYR A 55 -4.27 -28.66 4.17
N LEU A 56 -5.30 -29.46 4.47
CA LEU A 56 -6.68 -28.96 4.63
C LEU A 56 -6.75 -27.92 5.76
N ILE A 57 -6.12 -28.20 6.90
CA ILE A 57 -6.07 -27.30 8.06
C ILE A 57 -5.27 -26.03 7.71
N GLY A 58 -4.13 -26.19 7.02
CA GLY A 58 -3.33 -25.08 6.54
C GLY A 58 -4.13 -24.13 5.63
N ILE A 59 -4.87 -24.68 4.66
CA ILE A 59 -5.72 -23.91 3.74
C ILE A 59 -6.79 -23.13 4.50
N VAL A 60 -7.46 -23.74 5.49
CA VAL A 60 -8.46 -23.07 6.34
C VAL A 60 -7.86 -21.83 7.02
N PHE A 61 -6.67 -21.94 7.61
CA PHE A 61 -6.00 -20.80 8.23
C PHE A 61 -5.58 -19.72 7.23
N GLY A 62 -5.19 -20.11 6.01
CA GLY A 62 -4.95 -19.19 4.91
C GLY A 62 -6.19 -18.37 4.56
N PHE A 63 -7.36 -19.01 4.43
CA PHE A 63 -8.63 -18.31 4.20
C PHE A 63 -8.99 -17.37 5.34
N ILE A 64 -8.84 -17.80 6.61
CA ILE A 64 -9.11 -16.95 7.77
C ILE A 64 -8.24 -15.68 7.75
N SER A 65 -6.94 -15.81 7.50
CA SER A 65 -6.02 -14.67 7.37
C SER A 65 -6.47 -13.71 6.26
N PHE A 66 -6.85 -14.26 5.09
CA PHE A 66 -7.35 -13.46 3.97
C PHE A 66 -8.64 -12.70 4.29
N PHE A 67 -9.64 -13.37 4.87
CA PHE A 67 -10.91 -12.74 5.24
C PHE A 67 -10.73 -11.64 6.29
N LEU A 68 -9.86 -11.85 7.28
CA LEU A 68 -9.53 -10.82 8.27
C LEU A 68 -8.90 -9.59 7.61
N GLY A 69 -7.99 -9.79 6.66
CA GLY A 69 -7.39 -8.69 5.89
C GLY A 69 -8.42 -7.88 5.11
N VAL A 70 -9.31 -8.54 4.37
CA VAL A 70 -10.37 -7.89 3.58
C VAL A 70 -11.36 -7.15 4.49
N TYR A 71 -11.79 -7.79 5.57
CA TYR A 71 -12.69 -7.19 6.56
C TYR A 71 -12.08 -5.92 7.16
N PHE A 72 -10.81 -5.99 7.57
CA PHE A 72 -10.09 -4.85 8.15
C PHE A 72 -10.00 -3.67 7.17
N LEU A 73 -9.65 -3.93 5.91
CA LEU A 73 -9.55 -2.88 4.88
C LEU A 73 -10.89 -2.17 4.66
N ASN A 74 -11.97 -2.94 4.50
CA ASN A 74 -13.31 -2.38 4.31
C ASN A 74 -13.76 -1.56 5.51
N PHE A 75 -13.49 -2.05 6.71
CA PHE A 75 -13.88 -1.38 7.95
C PHE A 75 -13.08 -0.08 8.18
N LYS A 76 -11.77 -0.09 7.88
CA LYS A 76 -10.91 1.11 7.88
C LYS A 76 -11.46 2.17 6.92
N ILE A 77 -11.75 1.81 5.67
CA ILE A 77 -12.29 2.73 4.65
C ILE A 77 -13.61 3.36 5.13
N LYS A 78 -14.52 2.54 5.70
CA LYS A 78 -15.79 3.02 6.23
C LYS A 78 -15.57 4.02 7.37
N LYS A 79 -14.64 3.75 8.28
CA LYS A 79 -14.38 4.64 9.42
C LYS A 79 -13.74 5.96 8.98
N GLU A 80 -12.82 5.92 8.03
CA GLU A 80 -12.24 7.14 7.44
C GLU A 80 -13.31 8.00 6.76
N ARG A 81 -14.27 7.38 6.06
CA ARG A 81 -15.40 8.11 5.46
C ARG A 81 -16.21 8.87 6.51
N VAL A 82 -16.58 8.22 7.61
CA VAL A 82 -17.35 8.88 8.69
C VAL A 82 -16.59 10.08 9.25
N ILE A 83 -15.28 9.95 9.49
CA ILE A 83 -14.46 11.07 9.98
C ILE A 83 -14.41 12.22 8.97
N ILE A 84 -14.30 11.91 7.68
CA ILE A 84 -14.30 12.92 6.61
C ILE A 84 -15.64 13.67 6.59
N GLU A 85 -16.75 12.95 6.67
CA GLU A 85 -18.09 13.54 6.68
C GLU A 85 -18.32 14.43 7.92
N GLU A 86 -17.86 14.00 9.10
CA GLU A 86 -18.00 14.76 10.36
C GLU A 86 -17.10 16.01 10.44
N LYS A 87 -15.85 15.93 9.95
CA LYS A 87 -14.85 17.00 10.11
C LYS A 87 -14.68 17.90 8.89
N TYR A 88 -15.06 17.42 7.72
CA TYR A 88 -14.82 18.09 6.43
C TYR A 88 -16.09 18.10 5.58
N SER A 89 -17.20 18.58 6.14
CA SER A 89 -18.53 18.60 5.52
C SER A 89 -18.56 19.32 4.17
N TYR A 90 -17.68 20.29 3.93
CA TYR A 90 -17.56 20.97 2.63
C TYR A 90 -17.15 20.01 1.49
N THR A 91 -16.62 18.82 1.78
CA THR A 91 -16.22 17.82 0.76
C THR A 91 -17.31 16.82 0.38
N LEU A 92 -18.53 16.97 0.92
CA LEU A 92 -19.64 16.04 0.68
C LEU A 92 -20.06 15.94 -0.79
N HIS A 93 -19.88 17.01 -1.58
CA HIS A 93 -20.16 17.01 -3.01
C HIS A 93 -19.25 16.05 -3.82
N PHE A 94 -18.13 15.60 -3.23
CA PHE A 94 -17.26 14.56 -3.78
C PHE A 94 -17.50 13.17 -3.19
N SER A 95 -18.67 12.90 -2.59
CA SER A 95 -19.02 11.66 -1.86
C SER A 95 -18.65 10.35 -2.57
N ASN A 96 -18.73 10.33 -3.91
CA ASN A 96 -18.42 9.16 -4.72
C ASN A 96 -16.91 8.87 -4.85
N SER A 97 -16.02 9.79 -4.44
CA SER A 97 -14.58 9.59 -4.55
C SER A 97 -13.82 10.12 -3.34
N ARG A 98 -13.43 9.19 -2.46
CA ARG A 98 -12.53 9.46 -1.31
C ARG A 98 -11.26 10.20 -1.72
N ASN A 99 -10.68 9.85 -2.87
CA ASN A 99 -9.46 10.50 -3.35
C ASN A 99 -9.69 11.99 -3.66
N LYS A 100 -10.85 12.34 -4.23
CA LYS A 100 -11.23 13.73 -4.49
C LYS A 100 -11.51 14.49 -3.20
N GLN A 101 -12.22 13.87 -2.25
CA GLN A 101 -12.44 14.45 -0.92
C GLN A 101 -11.12 14.80 -0.22
N ILE A 102 -10.19 13.84 -0.15
CA ILE A 102 -8.88 14.07 0.48
C ILE A 102 -8.08 15.16 -0.25
N ALA A 103 -8.13 15.20 -1.59
CA ALA A 103 -7.44 16.23 -2.36
C ALA A 103 -8.00 17.63 -2.06
N GLU A 104 -9.33 17.74 -1.91
CA GLU A 104 -9.97 19.00 -1.57
C GLU A 104 -9.62 19.44 -0.13
N ILE A 105 -9.66 18.53 0.84
CA ILE A 105 -9.21 18.82 2.22
C ILE A 105 -7.76 19.33 2.21
N GLN A 106 -6.88 18.67 1.46
CA GLN A 106 -5.48 19.06 1.35
C GLN A 106 -5.31 20.44 0.74
N LYS A 107 -6.10 20.77 -0.28
CA LYS A 107 -6.09 22.10 -0.92
C LYS A 107 -6.56 23.18 0.05
N GLU A 108 -7.68 22.98 0.73
CA GLU A 108 -8.24 23.96 1.67
C GLU A 108 -7.34 24.17 2.89
N GLU A 109 -6.79 23.11 3.46
CA GLU A 109 -5.81 23.23 4.56
C GLU A 109 -4.51 23.90 4.10
N PHE A 110 -4.06 23.66 2.86
CA PHE A 110 -2.92 24.38 2.29
C PHE A 110 -3.24 25.88 2.13
N LYS A 111 -4.43 26.22 1.60
CA LYS A 111 -4.88 27.61 1.46
C LYS A 111 -4.91 28.33 2.81
N LYS A 112 -5.42 27.68 3.86
CA LYS A 112 -5.46 28.22 5.24
C LYS A 112 -4.07 28.53 5.80
N ILE A 113 -3.10 27.65 5.60
CA ILE A 113 -1.73 27.84 6.09
C ILE A 113 -1.06 29.05 5.40
N PHE A 114 -1.41 29.31 4.14
CA PHE A 114 -0.73 30.29 3.29
C PHE A 114 -1.61 31.48 2.89
N GLN A 115 -2.65 31.80 3.68
CA GLN A 115 -3.73 32.77 3.37
C GLN A 115 -3.27 34.15 2.87
N SER A 116 -2.03 34.56 3.16
CA SER A 116 -1.48 35.89 2.84
C SER A 116 -0.17 35.86 2.05
N SER A 117 0.20 34.72 1.47
CA SER A 117 1.49 34.58 0.78
C SER A 117 1.41 34.86 -0.72
N ASN A 118 2.44 35.52 -1.27
CA ASN A 118 2.63 35.74 -2.72
C ASN A 118 2.87 34.44 -3.50
N ILE A 119 2.79 33.27 -2.85
CA ILE A 119 2.91 31.95 -3.47
C ILE A 119 1.88 31.76 -4.57
N TYR A 120 0.73 32.41 -4.48
CA TYR A 120 -0.36 32.23 -5.43
C TYR A 120 -0.21 33.02 -6.73
N GLU A 121 0.84 33.84 -6.88
CA GLU A 121 1.13 34.50 -8.15
C GLU A 121 1.51 33.47 -9.23
N LYS A 122 1.16 33.76 -10.48
CA LYS A 122 1.32 32.83 -11.61
C LYS A 122 2.75 32.29 -11.73
N ASP A 123 3.73 33.19 -11.73
CA ASP A 123 5.15 32.84 -11.89
C ASP A 123 5.69 32.12 -10.65
N SER A 124 5.25 32.53 -9.46
CA SER A 124 5.58 31.87 -8.19
C SER A 124 5.06 30.43 -8.15
N LEU A 125 3.82 30.17 -8.59
CA LEU A 125 3.25 28.83 -8.66
C LEU A 125 4.02 27.93 -9.63
N LEU A 126 4.31 28.43 -10.84
CA LEU A 126 5.06 27.68 -11.85
C LEU A 126 6.47 27.35 -11.36
N PHE A 127 7.17 28.33 -10.78
CA PHE A 127 8.49 28.14 -10.20
C PHE A 127 8.48 27.08 -9.09
N LEU A 128 7.51 27.13 -8.17
CA LEU A 128 7.39 26.15 -7.09
C LEU A 128 7.06 24.74 -7.60
N ILE A 129 6.19 24.62 -8.61
CA ILE A 129 5.88 23.34 -9.25
C ILE A 129 7.16 22.74 -9.83
N ASP A 130 7.94 23.52 -10.58
CA ASP A 130 9.16 23.03 -11.22
C ASP A 130 10.26 22.69 -10.22
N CYS A 131 10.48 23.51 -9.19
CA CYS A 131 11.42 23.21 -8.11
C CYS A 131 11.06 21.90 -7.39
N ILE A 132 9.80 21.73 -6.98
CA ILE A 132 9.35 20.52 -6.29
C ILE A 132 9.40 19.31 -7.24
N ARG A 133 9.08 19.50 -8.52
CA ARG A 133 9.16 18.43 -9.53
C ARG A 133 10.59 17.96 -9.73
N LYS A 134 11.55 18.88 -9.83
CA LYS A 134 12.98 18.57 -9.97
C LYS A 134 13.54 17.83 -8.75
N GLU A 135 13.23 18.31 -7.53
CA GLU A 135 13.57 17.57 -6.30
C GLU A 135 12.87 16.19 -6.25
N ASN A 136 11.69 16.11 -6.87
CA ASN A 136 10.95 14.89 -7.07
C ASN A 136 11.41 14.03 -8.27
N GLU A 137 12.44 14.41 -9.02
CA GLU A 137 13.08 13.53 -10.00
C GLU A 137 14.35 12.93 -9.44
N ASP A 138 15.11 13.69 -8.66
CA ASP A 138 16.40 13.27 -8.10
C ASP A 138 16.27 12.08 -7.13
N LYS A 139 15.18 11.99 -6.35
CA LYS A 139 14.90 10.85 -5.44
C LYS A 139 14.21 9.65 -6.13
N LYS A 140 14.48 9.39 -7.41
CA LYS A 140 13.86 8.29 -8.18
C LYS A 140 14.11 6.92 -7.52
N PHE A 141 13.07 6.36 -6.93
CA PHE A 141 13.11 5.04 -6.32
C PHE A 141 12.91 3.95 -7.39
N LYS A 142 13.86 3.03 -7.51
CA LYS A 142 13.74 1.84 -8.38
C LYS A 142 12.75 0.86 -7.74
N TYR A 143 11.80 0.37 -8.54
CA TYR A 143 10.83 -0.64 -8.13
C TYR A 143 11.54 -1.90 -7.63
N PRO A 144 11.04 -2.57 -6.58
CA PRO A 144 11.37 -3.97 -6.42
C PRO A 144 10.60 -4.71 -7.53
N ILE A 145 11.32 -5.24 -8.51
CA ILE A 145 10.81 -6.18 -9.52
C ILE A 145 10.67 -7.54 -8.80
N SER A 146 10.02 -7.60 -7.64
CA SER A 146 10.16 -8.73 -6.73
C SER A 146 9.30 -9.92 -7.14
N VAL A 147 7.99 -9.75 -7.33
CA VAL A 147 7.11 -10.91 -7.56
C VAL A 147 7.36 -11.57 -8.91
N ASN A 148 7.47 -10.81 -10.00
CA ASN A 148 7.73 -11.41 -11.31
C ASN A 148 9.10 -12.08 -11.37
N LEU A 149 10.15 -11.46 -10.81
CA LEU A 149 11.49 -12.04 -10.81
C LEU A 149 11.55 -13.28 -9.89
N PHE A 150 10.93 -13.22 -8.72
CA PHE A 150 10.90 -14.35 -7.79
C PHE A 150 10.06 -15.51 -8.34
N ALA A 151 8.88 -15.25 -8.90
CA ALA A 151 8.05 -16.27 -9.54
C ALA A 151 8.73 -16.88 -10.76
N MET A 152 9.45 -16.09 -11.55
CA MET A 152 10.18 -16.57 -12.72
C MET A 152 11.40 -17.41 -12.31
N ILE A 153 12.19 -16.97 -11.33
CA ILE A 153 13.36 -17.70 -10.82
C ILE A 153 12.95 -18.99 -10.10
N PHE A 154 12.03 -18.92 -9.14
CA PHE A 154 11.60 -20.12 -8.40
C PHE A 154 10.74 -21.04 -9.25
N GLY A 155 9.90 -20.51 -10.12
CA GLY A 155 9.10 -21.30 -11.06
C GLY A 155 9.98 -22.07 -12.04
N SER A 156 11.00 -21.43 -12.62
CA SER A 156 11.94 -22.10 -13.54
C SER A 156 12.81 -23.13 -12.84
N LEU A 157 13.33 -22.82 -11.64
CA LEU A 157 14.09 -23.78 -10.83
C LEU A 157 13.23 -25.00 -10.45
N PHE A 158 11.98 -24.78 -10.03
CA PHE A 158 11.08 -25.86 -9.66
C PHE A 158 10.71 -26.75 -10.86
N PHE A 159 10.32 -26.14 -12.00
CA PHE A 159 10.01 -26.89 -13.21
C PHE A 159 11.21 -27.66 -13.75
N GLY A 160 12.39 -27.04 -13.79
CA GLY A 160 13.62 -27.69 -14.24
C GLY A 160 14.02 -28.86 -13.34
N SER A 161 13.93 -28.67 -12.02
CA SER A 161 14.18 -29.74 -11.05
C SER A 161 13.17 -30.87 -11.18
N PHE A 162 11.89 -30.55 -11.41
CA PHE A 162 10.81 -31.53 -11.53
C PHE A 162 10.96 -32.41 -12.77
N LEU A 163 11.30 -31.80 -13.91
CA LEU A 163 11.53 -32.56 -15.14
C LEU A 163 12.77 -33.45 -15.00
N SER A 164 13.88 -32.91 -14.47
CA SER A 164 15.12 -33.66 -14.27
C SER A 164 14.96 -34.84 -13.30
N GLY A 165 14.25 -34.62 -12.18
CA GLY A 165 14.01 -35.67 -11.20
C GLY A 165 13.00 -36.73 -11.69
N PHE A 166 11.98 -36.33 -12.44
CA PHE A 166 10.98 -37.27 -12.96
C PHE A 166 11.59 -38.23 -13.97
N VAL A 167 12.50 -37.73 -14.82
CA VAL A 167 13.26 -38.55 -15.77
C VAL A 167 14.19 -39.54 -15.07
N ASN A 168 14.72 -39.20 -13.88
CA ASN A 168 15.69 -40.02 -13.16
C ASN A 168 15.09 -40.99 -12.12
N PHE A 169 13.83 -40.79 -11.70
CA PHE A 169 13.20 -41.56 -10.60
C PHE A 169 11.90 -42.27 -11.00
N SER A 170 11.55 -42.32 -12.30
CA SER A 170 10.29 -42.87 -12.82
C SER A 170 10.02 -44.33 -12.43
N ASP A 171 11.07 -45.13 -12.22
CA ASP A 171 10.93 -46.58 -12.25
C ASP A 171 10.82 -47.26 -10.86
N ASN A 172 11.27 -46.65 -9.76
CA ASN A 172 11.24 -47.34 -8.44
C ASN A 172 11.10 -46.45 -7.18
N LYS A 173 11.01 -45.12 -7.31
CA LYS A 173 10.85 -44.20 -6.15
C LYS A 173 9.83 -43.09 -6.42
N LEU A 174 8.89 -43.34 -7.32
CA LEU A 174 7.90 -42.36 -7.77
C LEU A 174 7.09 -41.79 -6.60
N ASP A 175 6.71 -42.61 -5.62
CA ASP A 175 5.92 -42.16 -4.47
C ASP A 175 6.70 -41.23 -3.52
N GLU A 176 7.96 -41.56 -3.21
CA GLU A 176 8.86 -40.69 -2.43
C GLU A 176 9.14 -39.38 -3.18
N TYR A 177 9.32 -39.48 -4.49
CA TYR A 177 9.54 -38.33 -5.39
C TYR A 177 8.33 -37.39 -5.40
N LEU A 178 7.13 -37.92 -5.60
CA LEU A 178 5.88 -37.15 -5.59
C LEU A 178 5.61 -36.53 -4.23
N TYR A 179 5.92 -37.23 -3.13
CA TYR A 179 5.77 -36.72 -1.77
C TYR A 179 6.72 -35.54 -1.50
N PHE A 180 8.00 -35.66 -1.85
CA PHE A 180 8.96 -34.55 -1.77
C PHE A 180 8.49 -33.34 -2.58
N TYR A 181 8.02 -33.56 -3.82
CA TYR A 181 7.53 -32.49 -4.67
C TYR A 181 6.25 -31.84 -4.18
N LYS A 182 5.35 -32.58 -3.54
CA LYS A 182 4.16 -32.01 -2.87
C LYS A 182 4.57 -31.03 -1.76
N ILE A 183 5.57 -31.36 -0.97
CA ILE A 183 6.08 -30.49 0.10
C ILE A 183 6.74 -29.24 -0.48
N VAL A 184 7.62 -29.41 -1.47
CA VAL A 184 8.31 -28.28 -2.13
C VAL A 184 7.31 -27.37 -2.84
N PHE A 185 6.31 -27.93 -3.53
CA PHE A 185 5.24 -27.17 -4.15
C PHE A 185 4.42 -26.37 -3.12
N ALA A 186 4.06 -27.00 -1.99
CA ALA A 186 3.35 -26.32 -0.91
C ALA A 186 4.17 -25.17 -0.30
N LEU A 187 5.48 -25.35 -0.15
CA LEU A 187 6.41 -24.30 0.32
C LEU A 187 6.50 -23.13 -0.67
N ILE A 188 6.65 -23.41 -1.97
CA ILE A 188 6.68 -22.38 -3.00
C ILE A 188 5.33 -21.64 -3.07
N PHE A 189 4.22 -22.37 -3.01
CA PHE A 189 2.88 -21.77 -3.04
C PHE A 189 2.60 -20.89 -1.81
N ALA A 190 3.02 -21.33 -0.62
CA ALA A 190 2.94 -20.55 0.60
C ALA A 190 3.85 -19.30 0.54
N GLY A 191 5.08 -19.46 0.03
CA GLY A 191 6.03 -18.36 -0.18
C GLY A 191 5.50 -17.32 -1.17
N LEU A 192 4.97 -17.76 -2.31
CA LEU A 192 4.33 -16.89 -3.30
C LEU A 192 3.11 -16.16 -2.72
N ASN A 193 2.28 -16.83 -1.92
CA ASN A 193 1.17 -16.18 -1.23
C ASN A 193 1.64 -15.11 -0.26
N LEU A 194 2.67 -15.37 0.54
CA LEU A 194 3.24 -14.39 1.46
C LEU A 194 3.84 -13.20 0.71
N ILE A 195 4.62 -13.45 -0.34
CA ILE A 195 5.24 -12.38 -1.14
C ILE A 195 4.14 -11.58 -1.85
N PHE A 196 3.15 -12.23 -2.43
CA PHE A 196 2.01 -11.56 -3.07
C PHE A 196 1.23 -10.71 -2.06
N PHE A 197 0.96 -11.25 -0.86
CA PHE A 197 0.28 -10.53 0.20
C PHE A 197 1.09 -9.33 0.69
N ILE A 198 2.39 -9.50 0.93
CA ILE A 198 3.30 -8.41 1.30
C ILE A 198 3.34 -7.37 0.19
N GLU A 199 3.44 -7.78 -1.07
CA GLU A 199 3.56 -6.85 -2.19
C GLU A 199 2.26 -6.07 -2.43
N ARG A 200 1.09 -6.73 -2.42
CA ARG A 200 -0.22 -6.09 -2.61
C ARG A 200 -0.64 -5.23 -1.43
N THR A 201 -0.46 -5.73 -0.22
CA THR A 201 -1.03 -5.11 0.99
C THR A 201 -0.05 -4.11 1.59
N ILE A 202 1.24 -4.46 1.67
CA ILE A 202 2.24 -3.65 2.37
C ILE A 202 3.00 -2.78 1.37
N VAL A 203 3.67 -3.38 0.39
CA VAL A 203 4.57 -2.66 -0.52
C VAL A 203 3.79 -1.70 -1.40
N LYS A 204 2.73 -2.15 -2.08
CA LYS A 204 1.93 -1.29 -2.96
C LYS A 204 1.25 -0.17 -2.17
N GLU A 205 0.66 -0.46 -1.02
CA GLU A 205 0.03 0.60 -0.19
C GLU A 205 1.08 1.60 0.31
N ILE A 206 2.27 1.16 0.73
CA ILE A 206 3.38 2.04 1.15
C ILE A 206 3.90 2.85 -0.04
N LEU A 207 4.08 2.24 -1.21
CA LEU A 207 4.60 2.89 -2.42
C LEU A 207 3.61 3.92 -2.96
N ASP A 208 2.34 3.54 -3.09
CA ASP A 208 1.28 4.46 -3.52
C ASP A 208 1.12 5.60 -2.53
N THR A 209 1.21 5.32 -1.23
CA THR A 209 1.21 6.36 -0.19
C THR A 209 2.42 7.27 -0.31
N ARG A 210 3.64 6.74 -0.51
CA ARG A 210 4.86 7.53 -0.69
C ARG A 210 4.81 8.38 -1.96
N ARG A 211 4.36 7.82 -3.09
CA ARG A 211 4.16 8.58 -4.35
C ARG A 211 3.13 9.68 -4.16
N LYS A 212 1.98 9.36 -3.56
CA LYS A 212 0.93 10.33 -3.26
C LYS A 212 1.43 11.43 -2.32
N ASN A 213 2.26 11.09 -1.33
CA ASN A 213 2.88 12.05 -0.41
C ASN A 213 3.88 12.95 -1.15
N ARG A 214 4.71 12.38 -2.03
CA ARG A 214 5.74 13.09 -2.78
C ARG A 214 5.14 14.12 -3.75
N ASN A 215 4.13 13.69 -4.51
CA ASN A 215 3.47 14.53 -5.51
C ASN A 215 2.23 15.26 -4.95
N ARG A 216 2.09 15.33 -3.62
CA ARG A 216 0.94 16.00 -3.00
C ARG A 216 1.00 17.50 -3.27
N LEU A 217 2.12 18.13 -2.92
CA LEU A 217 2.28 19.57 -3.09
C LEU A 217 2.14 19.97 -4.55
N ILE A 218 2.78 19.24 -5.47
CA ILE A 218 2.64 19.48 -6.92
C ILE A 218 1.16 19.48 -7.32
N ARG A 219 0.40 18.45 -6.94
CA ARG A 219 -1.04 18.38 -7.26
C ARG A 219 -1.86 19.51 -6.63
N ILE A 220 -1.55 19.92 -5.40
CA ILE A 220 -2.23 21.04 -4.75
C ILE A 220 -1.95 22.33 -5.53
N LEU A 221 -0.68 22.60 -5.85
CA LEU A 221 -0.26 23.80 -6.57
C LEU A 221 -0.82 23.83 -8.01
N GLU A 222 -0.77 22.71 -8.73
CA GLU A 222 -1.35 22.56 -10.08
C GLU A 222 -2.87 22.82 -10.04
N ASN A 223 -3.58 22.25 -9.06
CA ASN A 223 -5.02 22.48 -8.91
C ASN A 223 -5.32 23.97 -8.64
N ILE A 224 -4.54 24.63 -7.76
CA ILE A 224 -4.71 26.06 -7.48
C ILE A 224 -4.41 26.91 -8.71
N TYR A 225 -3.37 26.57 -9.47
CA TYR A 225 -3.01 27.27 -10.71
C TYR A 225 -4.15 27.19 -11.74
N ILE A 226 -4.68 25.99 -11.97
CA ILE A 226 -5.79 25.78 -12.91
C ILE A 226 -7.03 26.57 -12.47
N GLU A 227 -7.36 26.54 -11.17
CA GLU A 227 -8.52 27.25 -10.60
C GLU A 227 -8.43 28.78 -10.75
N LYS A 228 -7.21 29.36 -10.74
CA LYS A 228 -7.01 30.82 -10.77
C LYS A 228 -6.68 31.41 -12.14
N TYR A 229 -6.06 30.63 -13.03
CA TYR A 229 -5.44 31.16 -14.25
C TYR A 229 -5.84 30.45 -15.55
N VAL A 230 -6.61 29.36 -15.47
CA VAL A 230 -7.00 28.55 -16.64
C VAL A 230 -8.52 28.45 -16.77
N ASN A 231 -9.24 28.32 -15.66
CA ASN A 231 -10.68 28.50 -15.58
C ASN A 231 -11.06 29.97 -15.47
#